data_AF-A0A2G8Y9N6-F1
#
_entry.id   AF-A0A2G8Y9N6-F1
#
_cell.length_a   1.000
_cell.length_b   1.000
_cell.length_c   1.000
_cell.angle_alpha   90.00
_cell.angle_beta   90.00
_cell.angle_gamma   90.00
#
_symmetry.space_group_name_H-M   'P 1'
#
loop_
_entity.id
_entity.type
_entity.pdbx_description
1 polymer ?
#
loop_
_entity_poly.entity_id
_entity_poly.type
_entity_poly.pdbx_seq_one_letter_code
_entity_poly.pdbx_strand_id
1 'polypeptide(L)'
;MLLLEFFLTPQYEIPSNCGSKVFRLAVCAVGFYLYTFPLEMDEPIHVAITRLSASSLAGGGLLTLHQLLQARASTLARTPNELKKSISSLSFEECSLGVCHLLALLWDCKGEGTDNFAFDATVNFLERCHQSQIQQCPAEFVAVVKSAVRFAVHADEQSATSESTGLPVQESFSLRLVGPLLESTEKFRPEPQNITSADSAFLQLCLSRRFYDKARCVLDRDAFKVTQLLSQSLEDCAAYYTAAGDIWIALEEYERAFNALDMALSLPSIPGETDSLQVEAFKRFALLSLMLRGRVTRPPPPSPNAEETLRMATYHKDFAQYELVFHQRNLASGARASPNDAASQNSLFSFLSDRLQNLERQVQLHAAQLKEDKTIHLALALLTSVVRRKVEELSRIFCALPLESFRKKMNVASDSEAVRLLRSLPSKPGTPPLCTYDEDRKLVLFNSGLSVGSNATEEEGTSVAFLGTLKREVESALQRVQTVSQHMRDAEAKVTDSEGFQRFVEDVSDGEGGRESQRDQQEGRGEADPRGRAREGGADCDDGQSREACWQPMDDVQTFEEEVEMGSSSQRGEDAAGG
;
A
#
# COMPACT_ATOMS: atom_id res chain seq x y z
N MET A 1 8.30 -52.94 1.36
CA MET A 1 8.27 -54.41 1.52
C MET A 1 8.67 -54.88 2.92
N LEU A 2 9.73 -54.34 3.56
CA LEU A 2 10.10 -54.71 4.94
C LEU A 2 9.23 -54.13 6.08
N LEU A 3 8.30 -53.21 5.78
CA LEU A 3 7.31 -52.69 6.73
C LEU A 3 5.99 -53.48 6.74
N LEU A 4 5.81 -54.41 5.79
CA LEU A 4 4.56 -55.18 5.63
C LEU A 4 4.53 -56.46 6.48
N GLU A 5 5.68 -56.99 6.90
CA GLU A 5 5.74 -58.19 7.75
C GLU A 5 5.49 -57.90 9.24
N PHE A 6 5.52 -56.64 9.67
CA PHE A 6 5.33 -56.30 11.09
C PHE A 6 3.85 -56.24 11.52
N PHE A 7 2.90 -56.26 10.58
CA PHE A 7 1.46 -56.07 10.87
C PHE A 7 0.60 -57.33 10.72
N LEU A 8 1.17 -58.49 10.36
CA LEU A 8 0.42 -59.72 10.09
C LEU A 8 0.78 -60.92 10.99
N THR A 9 1.09 -60.67 12.27
CA THR A 9 1.18 -61.73 13.29
C THR A 9 0.17 -61.48 14.42
N PRO A 10 -0.79 -62.39 14.67
CA PRO A 10 -1.83 -62.19 15.67
C PRO A 10 -1.35 -62.76 17.01
N GLN A 11 -0.50 -62.04 17.74
CA GLN A 11 -0.21 -62.33 19.15
C GLN A 11 0.65 -61.21 19.76
N TYR A 12 0.01 -60.15 20.28
CA TYR A 12 0.61 -59.34 21.34
C TYR A 12 -0.51 -58.59 22.09
N GLU A 13 -0.72 -58.93 23.35
CA GLU A 13 -1.60 -58.19 24.26
C GLU A 13 -0.98 -56.83 24.59
N ILE A 14 -1.75 -55.76 24.41
CA ILE A 14 -1.35 -54.38 24.71
C ILE A 14 -1.56 -54.14 26.21
N PRO A 15 -0.58 -53.61 26.96
CA PRO A 15 -0.77 -53.27 28.37
C PRO A 15 -1.73 -52.07 28.51
N SER A 16 -2.67 -52.19 29.43
CA SER A 16 -3.68 -51.20 29.77
C SER A 16 -3.08 -50.01 30.56
N ASN A 17 -2.27 -49.17 29.92
CA ASN A 17 -2.05 -47.78 30.35
C ASN A 17 -1.15 -47.04 29.35
N CYS A 18 -1.76 -46.50 28.28
CA CYS A 18 -1.20 -45.39 27.50
C CYS A 18 -2.32 -44.78 26.64
N GLY A 19 -2.33 -43.45 26.54
CA GLY A 19 -3.45 -42.62 26.08
C GLY A 19 -4.10 -43.01 24.74
N SER A 20 -5.35 -43.47 24.84
CA SER A 20 -6.24 -43.89 23.74
C SER A 20 -6.48 -42.84 22.63
N LYS A 21 -6.16 -41.55 22.85
CA LYS A 21 -6.39 -40.49 21.85
C LYS A 21 -5.30 -40.40 20.79
N VAL A 22 -4.02 -40.58 21.14
CA VAL A 22 -2.89 -40.44 20.19
C VAL A 22 -2.80 -41.64 19.26
N PHE A 23 -3.05 -42.85 19.78
CA PHE A 23 -3.01 -44.08 18.98
C PHE A 23 -4.19 -44.18 18.01
N ARG A 24 -5.39 -43.70 18.41
CA ARG A 24 -6.55 -43.60 17.50
C ARG A 24 -6.37 -42.52 16.44
N LEU A 25 -5.72 -41.39 16.75
CA LEU A 25 -5.38 -40.38 15.74
C LEU A 25 -4.34 -40.89 14.74
N ALA A 26 -3.32 -41.63 15.19
CA ALA A 26 -2.31 -42.19 14.29
C ALA A 26 -2.89 -43.28 13.38
N VAL A 27 -3.74 -44.17 13.91
CA VAL A 27 -4.42 -45.21 13.10
C VAL A 27 -5.49 -44.60 12.18
N CYS A 28 -6.19 -43.54 12.60
CA CYS A 28 -7.08 -42.80 11.71
C CYS A 28 -6.30 -42.02 10.65
N ALA A 29 -5.16 -41.40 10.96
CA ALA A 29 -4.35 -40.66 9.99
C ALA A 29 -3.73 -41.61 8.95
N VAL A 30 -3.18 -42.75 9.37
CA VAL A 30 -2.64 -43.78 8.46
C VAL A 30 -3.76 -44.48 7.70
N GLY A 31 -4.91 -44.72 8.33
CA GLY A 31 -6.11 -45.26 7.69
C GLY A 31 -6.73 -44.31 6.67
N PHE A 32 -6.75 -43.00 6.94
CA PHE A 32 -7.26 -41.97 6.03
C PHE A 32 -6.33 -41.77 4.83
N TYR A 33 -5.00 -41.82 5.05
CA TYR A 33 -3.99 -41.81 3.99
C TYR A 33 -4.07 -43.04 3.07
N LEU A 34 -4.41 -44.21 3.61
CA LEU A 34 -4.50 -45.45 2.83
C LEU A 34 -5.86 -45.67 2.15
N TYR A 35 -6.95 -45.09 2.66
CA TYR A 35 -8.29 -45.25 2.06
C TYR A 35 -8.68 -44.18 1.03
N THR A 36 -7.94 -43.07 0.92
CA THR A 36 -8.25 -41.99 -0.04
C THR A 36 -7.41 -42.02 -1.32
N PHE A 37 -6.41 -42.89 -1.45
CA PHE A 37 -5.57 -42.98 -2.64
C PHE A 37 -5.38 -44.41 -3.17
N PRO A 38 -6.35 -44.98 -3.88
CA PRO A 38 -6.09 -45.96 -4.92
C PRO A 38 -6.08 -45.22 -6.28
N LEU A 39 -5.13 -44.30 -6.46
CA LEU A 39 -4.77 -43.84 -7.80
C LEU A 39 -3.55 -44.65 -8.19
N GLU A 40 -3.71 -45.49 -9.21
CA GLU A 40 -2.66 -46.34 -9.76
C GLU A 40 -1.35 -45.56 -9.90
N MET A 41 -0.34 -45.94 -9.12
CA MET A 41 0.97 -45.27 -9.05
C MET A 41 1.73 -45.29 -10.40
N ASP A 42 1.21 -46.02 -11.39
CA ASP A 42 1.79 -46.21 -12.73
C ASP A 42 1.11 -45.38 -13.85
N GLU A 43 0.04 -44.62 -13.56
CA GLU A 43 -0.60 -43.79 -14.60
C GLU A 43 0.28 -42.57 -14.96
N PRO A 44 0.57 -42.32 -16.25
CA PRO A 44 1.33 -41.15 -16.68
C PRO A 44 0.56 -39.85 -16.39
N ILE A 45 1.28 -38.83 -15.93
CA ILE A 45 0.65 -37.67 -15.29
C ILE A 45 -0.27 -36.85 -16.20
N HIS A 46 0.05 -36.74 -17.49
CA HIS A 46 -0.78 -36.01 -18.45
C HIS A 46 -2.14 -36.70 -18.65
N VAL A 47 -2.21 -38.04 -18.54
CA VAL A 47 -3.47 -38.79 -18.63
C VAL A 47 -4.31 -38.57 -17.37
N ALA A 48 -3.68 -38.65 -16.19
CA ALA A 48 -4.36 -38.37 -14.92
C ALA A 48 -4.92 -36.93 -14.89
N ILE A 49 -4.15 -35.94 -15.34
CA ILE A 49 -4.59 -34.54 -15.45
C ILE A 49 -5.79 -34.43 -16.39
N THR A 50 -5.71 -35.00 -17.59
CA THR A 50 -6.79 -34.91 -18.59
C THR A 50 -8.08 -35.56 -18.07
N ARG A 51 -7.97 -36.74 -17.44
CA ARG A 51 -9.11 -37.47 -16.86
C ARG A 51 -9.77 -36.70 -15.72
N LEU A 52 -8.98 -36.15 -14.80
CA LEU A 52 -9.49 -35.45 -13.62
C LEU A 52 -9.93 -34.00 -13.90
N SER A 53 -9.47 -33.40 -15.01
CA SER A 53 -9.89 -32.07 -15.46
C SER A 53 -11.15 -32.10 -16.34
N ALA A 54 -11.59 -33.28 -16.80
CA ALA A 54 -12.76 -33.43 -17.64
C ALA A 54 -14.03 -32.93 -16.91
N SER A 55 -14.78 -32.04 -17.56
CA SER A 55 -16.01 -31.41 -17.03
C SER A 55 -17.12 -32.39 -16.67
N SER A 56 -16.99 -33.66 -17.05
CA SER A 56 -17.91 -34.76 -16.71
C SER A 56 -17.77 -35.25 -15.26
N LEU A 57 -16.67 -34.92 -14.56
CA LEU A 57 -16.52 -35.24 -13.15
C LEU A 57 -17.21 -34.16 -12.30
N ALA A 58 -18.13 -34.55 -11.43
CA ALA A 58 -18.66 -33.68 -10.38
C ALA A 58 -17.50 -33.07 -9.57
N GLY A 59 -17.67 -31.84 -9.08
CA GLY A 59 -16.61 -30.92 -8.61
C GLY A 59 -15.52 -31.44 -7.64
N GLY A 60 -15.61 -32.67 -7.14
CA GLY A 60 -14.52 -33.35 -6.43
C GLY A 60 -13.32 -33.73 -7.28
N GLY A 61 -13.46 -33.87 -8.61
CA GLY A 61 -12.33 -34.26 -9.49
C GLY A 61 -11.14 -33.30 -9.46
N LEU A 62 -11.41 -31.99 -9.47
CA LEU A 62 -10.37 -30.95 -9.43
C LEU A 62 -9.68 -30.88 -8.07
N LEU A 63 -10.40 -31.09 -6.98
CA LEU A 63 -9.83 -31.12 -5.63
C LEU A 63 -8.92 -32.35 -5.47
N THR A 64 -9.34 -33.52 -5.96
CA THR A 64 -8.48 -34.71 -6.00
C THR A 64 -7.25 -34.47 -6.87
N LEU A 65 -7.39 -33.78 -8.00
CA LEU A 65 -6.26 -33.44 -8.87
C LEU A 65 -5.25 -32.53 -8.14
N HIS A 66 -5.73 -31.49 -7.46
CA HIS A 66 -4.88 -30.59 -6.69
C HIS A 66 -4.06 -31.35 -5.63
N GLN A 67 -4.71 -32.23 -4.86
CA GLN A 67 -4.06 -33.05 -3.83
C GLN A 67 -3.05 -34.03 -4.43
N LEU A 68 -3.38 -34.67 -5.56
CA LEU A 68 -2.48 -35.58 -6.28
C LEU A 68 -1.21 -34.85 -6.74
N LEU A 69 -1.36 -33.69 -7.37
CA LEU A 69 -0.24 -32.91 -7.89
C LEU A 69 0.66 -32.38 -6.77
N GLN A 70 0.08 -31.94 -5.65
CA GLN A 70 0.85 -31.57 -4.47
C GLN A 70 1.63 -32.76 -3.90
N ALA A 71 1.03 -33.95 -3.82
CA ALA A 71 1.72 -35.15 -3.34
C ALA A 71 2.87 -35.59 -4.25
N ARG A 72 2.74 -35.40 -5.58
CA ARG A 72 3.76 -35.78 -6.57
C ARG A 72 4.77 -34.68 -6.91
N ALA A 73 4.61 -33.47 -6.39
CA ALA A 73 5.42 -32.29 -6.70
C ALA A 73 6.94 -32.54 -6.66
N SER A 74 7.43 -33.16 -5.58
CA SER A 74 8.87 -33.43 -5.37
C SER A 74 9.45 -34.44 -6.36
N THR A 75 8.63 -35.38 -6.84
CA THR A 75 9.06 -36.39 -7.82
C THR A 75 9.10 -35.80 -9.21
N LEU A 76 8.09 -34.99 -9.55
CA LEU A 76 7.99 -34.30 -10.84
C LEU A 76 9.12 -33.28 -11.03
N ALA A 77 9.44 -32.49 -10.01
CA ALA A 77 10.53 -31.51 -10.08
C ALA A 77 11.91 -32.13 -10.46
N ARG A 78 12.10 -33.44 -10.32
CA ARG A 78 13.34 -34.14 -10.70
C ARG A 78 13.43 -34.47 -12.18
N THR A 79 12.33 -34.42 -12.93
CA THR A 79 12.29 -34.81 -14.36
C THR A 79 11.78 -33.68 -15.27
N PRO A 80 12.49 -32.53 -15.36
CA PRO A 80 12.02 -31.34 -16.07
C PRO A 80 11.71 -31.57 -17.56
N ASN A 81 12.44 -32.47 -18.24
CA ASN A 81 12.17 -32.81 -19.63
C ASN A 81 10.85 -33.56 -19.84
N GLU A 82 10.42 -34.36 -18.87
CA GLU A 82 9.13 -35.04 -18.90
C GLU A 82 7.99 -34.06 -18.61
N LEU A 83 8.22 -33.05 -17.76
CA LEU A 83 7.28 -31.95 -17.55
C LEU A 83 7.08 -31.15 -18.84
N LYS A 84 8.15 -30.75 -19.52
CA LYS A 84 8.04 -30.02 -20.80
C LYS A 84 7.21 -30.80 -21.82
N LYS A 85 7.44 -32.11 -21.94
CA LYS A 85 6.64 -33.00 -22.80
C LYS A 85 5.18 -33.06 -22.38
N SER A 86 4.91 -33.20 -21.09
CA SER A 86 3.55 -33.28 -20.55
C SER A 86 2.78 -31.97 -20.73
N ILE A 87 3.41 -30.81 -20.49
CA ILE A 87 2.81 -29.49 -20.73
C ILE A 87 2.48 -29.32 -22.22
N SER A 88 3.37 -29.76 -23.11
CA SER A 88 3.15 -29.66 -24.56
C SER A 88 2.01 -30.53 -25.08
N SER A 89 1.64 -31.60 -24.35
CA SER A 89 0.57 -32.53 -24.74
C SER A 89 -0.79 -32.19 -24.12
N LEU A 90 -0.87 -31.24 -23.19
CA LEU A 90 -2.09 -30.89 -22.46
C LEU A 90 -2.84 -29.73 -23.13
N SER A 91 -4.17 -29.72 -22.97
CA SER A 91 -4.99 -28.56 -23.32
C SER A 91 -4.92 -27.51 -22.21
N PHE A 92 -4.48 -26.30 -22.55
CA PHE A 92 -4.35 -25.19 -21.60
C PHE A 92 -5.71 -24.67 -21.09
N GLU A 93 -6.77 -24.84 -21.88
CA GLU A 93 -8.13 -24.41 -21.56
C GLU A 93 -8.85 -25.43 -20.66
N GLU A 94 -8.79 -26.72 -21.02
CA GLU A 94 -9.51 -27.77 -20.28
C GLU A 94 -8.77 -28.22 -19.02
N CYS A 95 -7.43 -28.17 -19.03
CA CYS A 95 -6.58 -28.67 -17.95
C CYS A 95 -5.83 -27.54 -17.22
N SER A 96 -6.39 -26.33 -17.18
CA SER A 96 -5.72 -25.15 -16.61
C SER A 96 -5.14 -25.36 -15.21
N LEU A 97 -5.85 -26.04 -14.30
CA LEU A 97 -5.35 -26.33 -12.95
C LEU A 97 -4.08 -27.18 -13.01
N GLY A 98 -4.14 -28.30 -13.76
CA GLY A 98 -2.99 -29.20 -13.90
C GLY A 98 -1.80 -28.52 -14.56
N VAL A 99 -2.03 -27.77 -15.64
CA VAL A 99 -0.98 -27.00 -16.33
C VAL A 99 -0.36 -25.96 -15.40
N CYS A 100 -1.16 -25.26 -14.58
CA CYS A 100 -0.67 -24.28 -13.63
C CYS A 100 0.30 -24.89 -12.61
N HIS A 101 -0.06 -26.04 -12.03
CA HIS A 101 0.83 -26.79 -11.12
C HIS A 101 2.14 -27.21 -11.81
N LEU A 102 2.05 -27.74 -13.03
CA LEU A 102 3.24 -28.17 -13.77
C LEU A 102 4.16 -26.98 -14.13
N LEU A 103 3.59 -25.84 -14.51
CA LEU A 103 4.34 -24.61 -14.77
C LEU A 103 5.01 -24.07 -13.51
N ALA A 104 4.31 -24.08 -12.36
CA ALA A 104 4.90 -23.65 -11.09
C ALA A 104 6.14 -24.48 -10.75
N LEU A 105 6.03 -25.81 -10.87
CA LEU A 105 7.17 -26.72 -10.68
C LEU A 105 8.28 -26.51 -11.70
N LEU A 106 7.92 -26.22 -12.96
CA LEU A 106 8.90 -25.99 -14.02
C LEU A 106 9.73 -24.72 -13.77
N TRP A 107 9.10 -23.65 -13.28
CA TRP A 107 9.81 -22.42 -12.90
C TRP A 107 10.77 -22.61 -11.72
N ASP A 108 10.50 -23.58 -10.83
CA ASP A 108 11.42 -23.96 -9.75
C ASP A 108 12.59 -24.84 -10.23
N CYS A 109 12.48 -25.46 -11.41
CA CYS A 109 13.52 -26.31 -11.98
C CYS A 109 14.64 -25.49 -12.63
N LYS A 110 15.88 -25.72 -12.20
CA LYS A 110 17.06 -25.11 -12.84
C LYS A 110 17.51 -25.94 -14.04
N GLY A 111 17.64 -25.34 -15.22
CA GLY A 111 18.22 -26.00 -16.39
C GLY A 111 18.39 -25.08 -17.59
N GLU A 112 19.40 -25.35 -18.43
CA GLU A 112 19.66 -24.59 -19.65
C GLU A 112 18.44 -24.63 -20.60
N GLY A 113 17.97 -23.46 -21.02
CA GLY A 113 16.82 -23.32 -21.92
C GLY A 113 15.46 -23.70 -21.32
N THR A 114 15.38 -23.97 -20.00
CA THR A 114 14.10 -24.21 -19.32
C THR A 114 13.29 -22.92 -19.20
N ASP A 115 13.92 -21.81 -18.86
CA ASP A 115 13.22 -20.54 -18.60
C ASP A 115 12.52 -19.99 -19.84
N ASN A 116 13.16 -20.07 -21.02
CA ASN A 116 12.54 -19.65 -22.29
C ASN A 116 11.29 -20.49 -22.61
N PHE A 117 11.39 -21.82 -22.48
CA PHE A 117 10.24 -22.69 -22.68
C PHE A 117 9.14 -22.43 -21.63
N ALA A 118 9.52 -22.27 -20.36
CA ALA A 118 8.59 -21.99 -19.28
C ALA A 118 7.87 -20.66 -19.52
N PHE A 119 8.58 -19.63 -20.00
CA PHE A 119 8.03 -18.35 -20.38
C PHE A 119 7.02 -18.49 -21.53
N ASP A 120 7.41 -19.09 -22.65
CA ASP A 120 6.51 -19.22 -23.81
C ASP A 120 5.27 -20.07 -23.48
N ALA A 121 5.44 -21.14 -22.70
CA ALA A 121 4.33 -21.94 -22.20
C ALA A 121 3.44 -21.16 -21.21
N THR A 122 4.03 -20.30 -20.38
CA THR A 122 3.28 -19.43 -19.46
C THR A 122 2.46 -18.40 -20.22
N VAL A 123 3.03 -17.73 -21.23
CA VAL A 123 2.29 -16.75 -22.05
C VAL A 123 1.06 -17.42 -22.70
N ASN A 124 1.25 -18.58 -23.34
CA ASN A 124 0.16 -19.34 -23.96
C ASN A 124 -0.88 -19.81 -22.92
N PHE A 125 -0.42 -20.19 -21.71
CA PHE A 125 -1.32 -20.52 -20.61
C PHE A 125 -2.18 -19.33 -20.17
N LEU A 126 -1.59 -18.15 -19.97
CA LEU A 126 -2.31 -16.97 -19.50
C LEU A 126 -3.37 -16.50 -20.52
N GLU A 127 -3.11 -16.64 -21.82
CA GLU A 127 -4.09 -16.36 -22.88
C GLU A 127 -5.32 -17.29 -22.80
N ARG A 128 -5.09 -18.60 -22.55
CA ARG A 128 -6.12 -19.64 -22.71
C ARG A 128 -6.71 -20.19 -21.42
N CYS A 129 -6.19 -19.80 -20.26
CA CYS A 129 -6.60 -20.38 -18.99
C CYS A 129 -8.08 -20.14 -18.65
N HIS A 130 -8.69 -21.12 -17.98
CA HIS A 130 -10.07 -21.09 -17.54
C HIS A 130 -10.20 -20.54 -16.11
N GLN A 131 -11.10 -19.56 -15.94
CA GLN A 131 -11.30 -18.81 -14.70
C GLN A 131 -11.57 -19.69 -13.47
N SER A 132 -12.51 -20.65 -13.56
CA SER A 132 -12.90 -21.45 -12.39
C SER A 132 -11.80 -22.39 -11.88
N GLN A 133 -10.85 -22.76 -12.75
CA GLN A 133 -9.77 -23.67 -12.40
C GLN A 133 -8.59 -22.92 -11.77
N ILE A 134 -8.21 -21.77 -12.33
CA ILE A 134 -7.11 -20.96 -11.78
C ILE A 134 -7.45 -20.39 -10.39
N GLN A 135 -8.72 -20.13 -10.11
CA GLN A 135 -9.20 -19.71 -8.78
C GLN A 135 -9.10 -20.82 -7.72
N GLN A 136 -8.95 -22.08 -8.12
CA GLN A 136 -8.78 -23.22 -7.20
C GLN A 136 -7.31 -23.52 -6.86
N CYS A 137 -6.36 -22.98 -7.62
CA CYS A 137 -4.92 -23.11 -7.38
C CYS A 137 -4.23 -21.73 -7.28
N PRO A 138 -4.65 -20.86 -6.34
CA PRO A 138 -4.15 -19.49 -6.26
C PRO A 138 -2.65 -19.42 -5.90
N ALA A 139 -2.15 -20.39 -5.13
CA ALA A 139 -0.75 -20.43 -4.73
C ALA A 139 0.17 -20.60 -5.95
N GLU A 140 -0.15 -21.58 -6.78
CA GLU A 140 0.60 -21.94 -7.97
C GLU A 140 0.44 -20.89 -9.08
N PHE A 141 -0.77 -20.34 -9.26
CA PHE A 141 -1.02 -19.31 -10.27
C PHE A 141 -0.17 -18.06 -10.02
N VAL A 142 -0.17 -17.56 -8.79
CA VAL A 142 0.64 -16.40 -8.40
C VAL A 142 2.13 -16.69 -8.52
N ALA A 143 2.58 -17.91 -8.18
CA ALA A 143 3.98 -18.29 -8.36
C ALA A 143 4.42 -18.25 -9.83
N VAL A 144 3.62 -18.82 -10.74
CA VAL A 144 3.87 -18.78 -12.19
C VAL A 144 3.93 -17.34 -12.70
N VAL A 145 2.97 -16.50 -12.32
CA VAL A 145 2.91 -15.09 -12.72
C VAL A 145 4.14 -14.32 -12.23
N LYS A 146 4.49 -14.44 -10.94
CA LYS A 146 5.66 -13.76 -10.37
C LYS A 146 6.96 -14.20 -11.06
N SER A 147 7.14 -15.49 -11.32
CA SER A 147 8.32 -16.02 -12.00
C SER A 147 8.42 -15.53 -13.44
N ALA A 148 7.32 -15.52 -14.19
CA ALA A 148 7.28 -14.99 -15.56
C ALA A 148 7.60 -13.49 -15.61
N VAL A 149 7.07 -12.69 -14.68
CA VAL A 149 7.39 -11.25 -14.58
C VAL A 149 8.87 -11.03 -14.28
N ARG A 150 9.41 -11.72 -13.27
CA ARG A 150 10.85 -11.62 -12.92
C ARG A 150 11.74 -11.97 -14.11
N PHE A 151 11.43 -13.06 -14.81
CA PHE A 151 12.16 -13.47 -16.00
C PHE A 151 12.08 -12.41 -17.10
N ALA A 152 10.88 -11.93 -17.44
CA ALA A 152 10.69 -10.93 -18.50
C ALA A 152 11.46 -9.63 -18.22
N VAL A 153 11.42 -9.14 -16.97
CA VAL A 153 12.14 -7.94 -16.56
C VAL A 153 13.65 -8.15 -16.69
N HIS A 154 14.20 -9.25 -16.16
CA HIS A 154 15.65 -9.51 -16.24
C HIS A 154 16.16 -9.76 -17.66
N ALA A 155 15.42 -10.51 -18.48
CA ALA A 155 15.81 -10.80 -19.86
C ALA A 155 15.89 -9.52 -20.70
N ASP A 156 14.89 -8.64 -20.56
CA ASP A 156 14.83 -7.38 -21.29
C ASP A 156 15.85 -6.33 -20.75
N GLU A 157 16.27 -6.41 -19.48
CA GLU A 157 17.37 -5.59 -18.93
C GLU A 157 18.72 -6.01 -19.51
N GLN A 158 18.96 -7.32 -19.62
CA GLN A 158 20.19 -7.86 -20.19
C GLN A 158 20.31 -7.52 -21.69
N SER A 159 19.21 -7.57 -22.44
CA SER A 159 19.22 -7.18 -23.86
C SER A 159 19.52 -5.70 -24.07
N ALA A 160 19.00 -4.80 -23.20
CA ALA A 160 19.25 -3.36 -23.28
C ALA A 160 20.73 -2.99 -23.09
N THR A 161 21.50 -3.78 -22.34
CA THR A 161 22.96 -3.55 -22.18
C THR A 161 23.80 -4.05 -23.36
N SER A 162 23.21 -4.81 -24.28
CA SER A 162 23.91 -5.51 -25.38
C SER A 162 23.67 -4.88 -26.77
N GLU A 163 23.00 -3.72 -26.87
CA GLU A 163 22.55 -3.03 -28.11
C GLU A 163 23.67 -2.49 -29.05
N SER A 164 24.85 -3.13 -29.13
CA SER A 164 25.90 -2.73 -30.10
C SER A 164 25.87 -3.50 -31.43
N THR A 165 24.92 -4.39 -31.69
CA THR A 165 24.87 -5.18 -32.94
C THR A 165 23.48 -5.14 -33.59
N GLY A 166 23.42 -4.50 -34.78
CA GLY A 166 22.19 -4.20 -35.53
C GLY A 166 21.49 -5.39 -36.18
N LEU A 167 21.02 -6.34 -35.38
CA LEU A 167 20.11 -7.42 -35.78
C LEU A 167 18.65 -7.05 -35.45
N PRO A 168 17.65 -7.63 -36.16
CA PRO A 168 16.25 -7.23 -36.04
C PRO A 168 15.72 -7.44 -34.61
N VAL A 169 15.01 -6.42 -34.12
CA VAL A 169 14.46 -6.30 -32.76
C VAL A 169 13.45 -7.43 -32.52
N GLN A 170 13.87 -8.46 -31.78
CA GLN A 170 12.93 -9.43 -31.22
C GLN A 170 12.03 -8.71 -30.22
N GLU A 171 10.71 -8.93 -30.29
CA GLU A 171 9.77 -8.30 -29.36
C GLU A 171 10.16 -8.59 -27.91
N SER A 172 10.21 -7.53 -27.09
CA SER A 172 10.55 -7.62 -25.67
C SER A 172 9.66 -8.65 -24.96
N PHE A 173 10.26 -9.43 -24.06
CA PHE A 173 9.54 -10.41 -23.24
C PHE A 173 8.41 -9.74 -22.45
N SER A 174 8.67 -8.55 -21.91
CA SER A 174 7.67 -7.76 -21.19
C SER A 174 6.48 -7.34 -22.06
N LEU A 175 6.71 -6.99 -23.32
CA LEU A 175 5.64 -6.66 -24.28
C LEU A 175 4.78 -7.87 -24.63
N ARG A 176 5.38 -9.05 -24.77
CA ARG A 176 4.64 -10.30 -24.99
C ARG A 176 3.83 -10.73 -23.76
N LEU A 177 4.30 -10.40 -22.55
CA LEU A 177 3.66 -10.81 -21.31
C LEU A 177 2.51 -9.90 -20.88
N VAL A 178 2.60 -8.58 -21.11
CA VAL A 178 1.70 -7.59 -20.47
C VAL A 178 0.22 -7.80 -20.79
N GLY A 179 -0.13 -8.14 -22.04
CA GLY A 179 -1.52 -8.38 -22.46
C GLY A 179 -2.11 -9.64 -21.81
N PRO A 180 -1.52 -10.82 -22.05
CA PRO A 180 -1.96 -12.08 -21.44
C PRO A 180 -1.99 -12.03 -19.91
N LEU A 181 -1.02 -11.33 -19.29
CA LEU A 181 -1.00 -11.16 -17.85
C LEU A 181 -2.18 -10.33 -17.34
N LEU A 182 -2.50 -9.20 -18.00
CA LEU A 182 -3.66 -8.39 -17.62
C LEU A 182 -4.95 -9.22 -17.68
N GLU A 183 -5.20 -9.88 -18.81
CA GLU A 183 -6.42 -10.68 -19.00
C GLU A 183 -6.54 -11.82 -17.98
N SER A 184 -5.45 -12.53 -17.71
CA SER A 184 -5.44 -13.63 -16.74
C SER A 184 -5.56 -13.15 -15.30
N THR A 185 -4.98 -12.00 -14.93
CA THR A 185 -5.17 -11.39 -13.60
C THR A 185 -6.63 -10.96 -13.38
N GLU A 186 -7.32 -10.50 -14.43
CA GLU A 186 -8.75 -10.21 -14.39
C GLU A 186 -9.59 -11.48 -14.22
N LYS A 187 -9.30 -12.55 -14.97
CA LYS A 187 -9.95 -13.86 -14.79
C LYS A 187 -9.73 -14.40 -13.36
N PHE A 188 -8.50 -14.33 -12.86
CA PHE A 188 -8.15 -14.84 -11.55
C PHE A 188 -8.91 -14.15 -10.42
N ARG A 189 -9.22 -12.86 -10.56
CA ARG A 189 -9.94 -12.07 -9.57
C ARG A 189 -11.45 -12.40 -9.56
N PRO A 190 -12.04 -12.83 -8.43
CA PRO A 190 -13.48 -13.13 -8.38
C PRO A 190 -14.38 -11.88 -8.37
N GLU A 191 -13.96 -10.81 -7.70
CA GLU A 191 -14.71 -9.56 -7.56
C GLU A 191 -13.76 -8.38 -7.81
N PRO A 192 -14.18 -7.30 -8.49
CA PRO A 192 -13.30 -6.18 -8.81
C PRO A 192 -12.71 -5.47 -7.58
N GLN A 193 -13.36 -5.61 -6.41
CA GLN A 193 -12.88 -5.05 -5.15
C GLN A 193 -11.71 -5.82 -4.53
N ASN A 194 -11.43 -7.05 -4.99
CA ASN A 194 -10.35 -7.89 -4.44
C ASN A 194 -8.97 -7.46 -4.96
N ILE A 195 -8.05 -7.21 -4.05
CA ILE A 195 -6.63 -7.06 -4.33
C ILE A 195 -5.99 -8.46 -4.30
N THR A 196 -5.17 -8.78 -5.30
CA THR A 196 -4.51 -10.09 -5.43
C THR A 196 -2.99 -9.95 -5.55
N SER A 197 -2.24 -10.99 -5.19
CA SER A 197 -0.78 -11.05 -5.43
C SER A 197 -0.41 -11.07 -6.92
N ALA A 198 -1.36 -11.38 -7.82
CA ALA A 198 -1.16 -11.26 -9.25
C ALA A 198 -1.20 -9.78 -9.70
N ASP A 199 -2.01 -8.94 -9.03
CA ASP A 199 -2.03 -7.50 -9.26
C ASP A 199 -0.68 -6.87 -8.94
N SER A 200 -0.09 -7.22 -7.79
CA SER A 200 1.23 -6.68 -7.41
C SER A 200 2.29 -7.04 -8.45
N ALA A 201 2.33 -8.29 -8.92
CA ALA A 201 3.25 -8.71 -9.98
C ALA A 201 3.03 -7.97 -11.31
N PHE A 202 1.77 -7.77 -11.73
CA PHE A 202 1.44 -7.00 -12.94
C PHE A 202 1.87 -5.54 -12.83
N LEU A 203 1.64 -4.89 -11.69
CA LEU A 203 2.06 -3.51 -11.46
C LEU A 203 3.59 -3.37 -11.45
N GLN A 204 4.32 -4.35 -10.90
CA GLN A 204 5.79 -4.37 -10.96
C GLN A 204 6.30 -4.44 -12.40
N LEU A 205 5.68 -5.28 -13.26
CA LEU A 205 6.00 -5.31 -14.69
C LEU A 205 5.78 -3.93 -15.35
N CYS A 206 4.62 -3.32 -15.07
CA CYS A 206 4.27 -2.01 -15.62
C CYS A 206 5.22 -0.91 -15.14
N LEU A 207 5.64 -0.93 -13.87
CA LEU A 207 6.56 0.04 -13.30
C LEU A 207 7.95 -0.08 -13.93
N SER A 208 8.49 -1.30 -14.03
CA SER A 208 9.82 -1.56 -14.61
C SER A 208 9.91 -1.16 -16.09
N ARG A 209 8.83 -1.33 -16.85
CA ARG A 209 8.79 -1.08 -18.30
C ARG A 209 8.04 0.19 -18.70
N ARG A 210 7.57 0.97 -17.72
CA ARG A 210 6.82 2.23 -17.90
C ARG A 210 5.51 2.08 -18.66
N PHE A 211 4.83 0.94 -18.51
CA PHE A 211 3.49 0.69 -19.08
C PHE A 211 2.38 1.27 -18.20
N TYR A 212 2.47 2.57 -17.87
CA TYR A 212 1.56 3.22 -16.90
C TYR A 212 0.10 3.23 -17.37
N ASP A 213 -0.14 3.37 -18.67
CA ASP A 213 -1.50 3.33 -19.24
C ASP A 213 -2.18 1.98 -19.00
N LYS A 214 -1.42 0.88 -19.07
CA LYS A 214 -1.94 -0.47 -18.80
C LYS A 214 -2.16 -0.70 -17.31
N ALA A 215 -1.31 -0.13 -16.46
CA ALA A 215 -1.50 -0.19 -15.00
C ALA A 215 -2.82 0.45 -14.55
N ARG A 216 -3.32 1.48 -15.27
CA ARG A 216 -4.61 2.11 -14.94
C ARG A 216 -5.79 1.13 -14.94
N CYS A 217 -5.80 0.13 -15.82
CA CYS A 217 -6.85 -0.91 -15.84
C CYS A 217 -6.98 -1.64 -14.49
N VAL A 218 -5.87 -1.72 -13.74
CA VAL A 218 -5.80 -2.32 -12.41
C VAL A 218 -6.02 -1.28 -11.30
N LEU A 219 -5.47 -0.08 -11.45
CA LEU A 219 -5.47 0.93 -10.38
C LEU A 219 -6.70 1.85 -10.35
N ASP A 220 -7.43 2.01 -11.46
CA ASP A 220 -8.66 2.83 -11.51
C ASP A 220 -9.89 2.11 -10.91
N ARG A 221 -9.69 0.91 -10.36
CA ARG A 221 -10.73 0.13 -9.68
C ARG A 221 -10.87 0.54 -8.22
N ASP A 222 -12.07 0.47 -7.68
CA ASP A 222 -12.36 0.65 -6.25
C ASP A 222 -11.98 -0.62 -5.45
N ALA A 223 -10.69 -0.97 -5.45
CA ALA A 223 -10.17 -2.15 -4.77
C ALA A 223 -9.86 -1.87 -3.29
N PHE A 224 -10.47 -2.63 -2.39
CA PHE A 224 -10.33 -2.46 -0.94
C PHE A 224 -10.39 -3.77 -0.14
N LYS A 225 -10.73 -4.90 -0.78
CA LYS A 225 -10.88 -6.20 -0.12
C LYS A 225 -9.61 -7.02 -0.28
N VAL A 226 -9.07 -7.50 0.83
CA VAL A 226 -7.91 -8.41 0.85
C VAL A 226 -8.38 -9.74 1.43
N THR A 227 -7.98 -10.84 0.80
CA THR A 227 -8.32 -12.20 1.26
C THR A 227 -7.07 -13.06 1.23
N GLN A 228 -6.81 -13.82 2.30
CA GLN A 228 -5.61 -14.66 2.44
C GLN A 228 -5.42 -15.66 1.29
N LEU A 229 -6.53 -16.12 0.68
CA LEU A 229 -6.47 -17.03 -0.47
C LEU A 229 -5.86 -16.39 -1.73
N LEU A 230 -6.08 -15.09 -1.95
CA LEU A 230 -5.66 -14.37 -3.16
C LEU A 230 -4.39 -13.53 -2.94
N SER A 231 -4.12 -13.18 -1.67
CA SER A 231 -2.93 -12.47 -1.23
C SER A 231 -2.10 -13.36 -0.32
N GLN A 232 -1.01 -13.92 -0.87
CA GLN A 232 -0.19 -14.90 -0.17
C GLN A 232 0.56 -14.33 1.04
N SER A 233 0.91 -13.04 0.98
CA SER A 233 1.67 -12.35 2.02
C SER A 233 1.23 -10.90 2.18
N LEU A 234 1.53 -10.32 3.35
CA LEU A 234 1.40 -8.87 3.58
C LEU A 234 2.38 -8.08 2.70
N GLU A 235 3.56 -8.64 2.41
CA GLU A 235 4.55 -8.08 1.49
C GLU A 235 3.95 -7.85 0.09
N ASP A 236 3.10 -8.76 -0.40
CA ASP A 236 2.43 -8.56 -1.69
C ASP A 236 1.45 -7.38 -1.68
N CYS A 237 0.80 -7.13 -0.54
CA CYS A 237 -0.07 -5.98 -0.36
C CYS A 237 0.75 -4.68 -0.28
N ALA A 238 1.88 -4.71 0.42
CA ALA A 238 2.82 -3.58 0.46
C ALA A 238 3.37 -3.28 -0.95
N ALA A 239 3.78 -4.31 -1.68
CA ALA A 239 4.27 -4.19 -3.06
C ALA A 239 3.19 -3.62 -4.00
N TYR A 240 1.92 -3.99 -3.83
CA TYR A 240 0.79 -3.43 -4.59
C TYR A 240 0.66 -1.93 -4.34
N TYR A 241 0.54 -1.50 -3.09
CA TYR A 241 0.29 -0.09 -2.75
C TYR A 241 1.51 0.80 -3.03
N THR A 242 2.73 0.31 -2.79
CA THR A 242 3.96 1.03 -3.13
C THR A 242 4.10 1.20 -4.65
N ALA A 243 3.85 0.13 -5.44
CA ALA A 243 3.86 0.23 -6.90
C ALA A 243 2.77 1.16 -7.43
N ALA A 244 1.56 1.10 -6.85
CA ALA A 244 0.48 2.03 -7.19
C ALA A 244 0.89 3.49 -6.93
N GLY A 245 1.51 3.77 -5.79
CA GLY A 245 2.06 5.08 -5.45
C GLY A 245 3.07 5.56 -6.49
N ASP A 246 4.02 4.72 -6.86
CA ASP A 246 5.06 5.04 -7.84
C ASP A 246 4.50 5.29 -9.25
N ILE A 247 3.52 4.50 -9.67
CA ILE A 247 2.83 4.67 -10.96
C ILE A 247 2.05 6.00 -10.96
N TRP A 248 1.33 6.32 -9.89
CA TRP A 248 0.63 7.59 -9.78
C TRP A 248 1.56 8.80 -9.71
N ILE A 249 2.74 8.66 -9.08
CA ILE A 249 3.79 9.69 -9.13
C ILE A 249 4.27 9.90 -10.57
N ALA A 250 4.52 8.82 -11.32
CA ALA A 250 4.95 8.89 -12.71
C ALA A 250 3.90 9.51 -13.64
N LEU A 251 2.62 9.34 -13.32
CA LEU A 251 1.49 9.96 -14.01
C LEU A 251 1.15 11.37 -13.50
N GLU A 252 1.94 11.91 -12.56
CA GLU A 252 1.72 13.22 -11.91
C GLU A 252 0.35 13.35 -11.19
N GLU A 253 -0.32 12.23 -10.88
CA GLU A 253 -1.58 12.18 -10.11
C GLU A 253 -1.28 12.10 -8.60
N TYR A 254 -0.64 13.16 -8.07
CA TYR A 254 -0.06 13.16 -6.73
C TYR A 254 -1.04 12.87 -5.57
N GLU A 255 -2.30 13.30 -5.67
CA GLU A 255 -3.31 13.00 -4.63
C GLU A 255 -3.60 11.50 -4.53
N ARG A 256 -3.63 10.79 -5.66
CA ARG A 256 -3.84 9.34 -5.67
C ARG A 256 -2.60 8.59 -5.24
N ALA A 257 -1.43 9.08 -5.64
CA ALA A 257 -0.16 8.55 -5.14
C ALA A 257 -0.08 8.67 -3.61
N PHE A 258 -0.45 9.82 -3.06
CA PHE A 258 -0.48 10.07 -1.63
C PHE A 258 -1.37 9.06 -0.92
N ASN A 259 -2.61 8.85 -1.39
CA ASN A 259 -3.54 7.89 -0.79
C ASN A 259 -3.04 6.45 -0.89
N ALA A 260 -2.43 6.05 -2.01
CA ALA A 260 -1.87 4.71 -2.16
C ALA A 260 -0.70 4.46 -1.21
N LEU A 261 0.20 5.43 -1.05
CA LEU A 261 1.32 5.32 -0.12
C LEU A 261 0.87 5.37 1.35
N ASP A 262 -0.17 6.14 1.66
CA ASP A 262 -0.82 6.14 2.99
C ASP A 262 -1.30 4.72 3.33
N MET A 263 -1.98 4.05 2.39
CA MET A 263 -2.40 2.66 2.55
C MET A 263 -1.23 1.68 2.74
N ALA A 264 -0.11 1.86 2.03
CA ALA A 264 1.09 1.04 2.21
C ALA A 264 1.66 1.16 3.64
N LEU A 265 1.62 2.37 4.20
CA LEU A 265 2.11 2.67 5.56
C LEU A 265 1.13 2.24 6.65
N SER A 266 -0.16 2.16 6.34
CA SER A 266 -1.18 1.65 7.27
C SER A 266 -1.22 0.12 7.37
N LEU A 267 -0.44 -0.60 6.56
CA LEU A 267 -0.34 -2.06 6.68
C LEU A 267 0.35 -2.46 8.00
N PRO A 268 -0.12 -3.53 8.66
CA PRO A 268 0.49 -4.00 9.89
C PRO A 268 1.92 -4.49 9.64
N SER A 269 2.82 -4.13 10.55
CA SER A 269 4.23 -4.56 10.54
C SER A 269 4.54 -5.36 11.80
N ILE A 270 5.43 -6.34 11.70
CA ILE A 270 5.94 -7.07 12.86
C ILE A 270 6.81 -6.11 13.69
N PRO A 271 6.58 -5.97 15.00
CA PRO A 271 7.41 -5.11 15.85
C PRO A 271 8.89 -5.53 15.82
N GLY A 272 9.79 -4.57 15.59
CA GLY A 272 11.23 -4.79 15.48
C GLY A 272 11.72 -5.30 14.12
N GLU A 273 10.81 -5.54 13.16
CA GLU A 273 11.15 -5.81 11.76
C GLU A 273 10.79 -4.59 10.91
N THR A 274 11.70 -4.22 10.01
CA THR A 274 11.51 -3.10 9.09
C THR A 274 11.25 -3.63 7.69
N ASP A 275 10.08 -3.33 7.13
CA ASP A 275 9.80 -3.61 5.73
C ASP A 275 10.43 -2.52 4.85
N SER A 276 11.35 -2.94 3.98
CA SER A 276 12.01 -2.06 3.01
C SER A 276 11.02 -1.30 2.12
N LEU A 277 9.89 -1.93 1.75
CA LEU A 277 8.87 -1.32 0.91
C LEU A 277 8.15 -0.19 1.66
N GLN A 278 7.89 -0.36 2.94
CA GLN A 278 7.28 0.70 3.78
C GLN A 278 8.26 1.85 4.03
N VAL A 279 9.55 1.58 4.18
CA VAL A 279 10.59 2.63 4.24
C VAL A 279 10.59 3.44 2.95
N GLU A 280 10.62 2.78 1.80
CA GLU A 280 10.54 3.41 0.49
C GLU A 280 9.25 4.21 0.26
N ALA A 281 8.12 3.69 0.72
CA ALA A 281 6.83 4.37 0.66
C ALA A 281 6.83 5.63 1.53
N PHE A 282 7.37 5.57 2.74
CA PHE A 282 7.45 6.70 3.65
C PHE A 282 8.26 7.86 3.08
N LYS A 283 9.41 7.55 2.46
CA LYS A 283 10.25 8.53 1.77
C LYS A 283 9.43 9.38 0.78
N ARG A 284 8.69 8.70 -0.10
CA ARG A 284 7.83 9.35 -1.11
C ARG A 284 6.64 10.07 -0.48
N PHE A 285 6.00 9.42 0.49
CA PHE A 285 4.85 9.96 1.22
C PHE A 285 5.18 11.27 1.94
N ALA A 286 6.34 11.39 2.58
CA ALA A 286 6.76 12.62 3.25
C ALA A 286 6.86 13.80 2.27
N LEU A 287 7.47 13.59 1.10
CA LEU A 287 7.58 14.62 0.06
C LEU A 287 6.21 15.00 -0.52
N LEU A 288 5.35 14.01 -0.80
CA LEU A 288 3.99 14.25 -1.26
C LEU A 288 3.16 15.00 -0.20
N SER A 289 3.31 14.67 1.08
CA SER A 289 2.61 15.33 2.19
C SER A 289 2.96 16.82 2.24
N LEU A 290 4.24 17.15 2.14
CA LEU A 290 4.70 18.55 2.08
C LEU A 290 4.15 19.26 0.84
N MET A 291 4.16 18.57 -0.30
CA MET A 291 3.71 19.13 -1.58
C MET A 291 2.19 19.37 -1.64
N LEU A 292 1.39 18.48 -1.05
CA LEU A 292 -0.08 18.56 -1.10
C LEU A 292 -0.68 19.27 0.10
N ARG A 293 -0.19 18.96 1.30
CA ARG A 293 -0.76 19.43 2.58
C ARG A 293 0.09 20.50 3.26
N GLY A 294 1.36 20.65 2.86
CA GLY A 294 2.26 21.64 3.45
C GLY A 294 2.87 21.22 4.78
N ARG A 295 2.62 19.99 5.21
CA ARG A 295 3.20 19.38 6.40
C ARG A 295 3.19 17.87 6.21
N VAL A 296 4.07 17.16 6.90
CA VAL A 296 4.00 15.70 6.94
C VAL A 296 2.89 15.32 7.91
N THR A 297 1.77 14.82 7.37
CA THR A 297 0.69 14.25 8.17
C THR A 297 1.08 12.84 8.56
N ARG A 298 0.98 12.47 9.83
CA ARG A 298 1.20 11.07 10.22
C ARG A 298 0.06 10.20 9.65
N PRO A 299 0.35 9.03 9.06
CA PRO A 299 -0.70 8.09 8.69
C PRO A 299 -1.46 7.65 9.96
N PRO A 300 -2.79 7.43 9.89
CA PRO A 300 -3.57 6.88 11.02
C PRO A 300 -3.13 5.42 11.33
N PRO A 301 -3.21 4.96 12.59
CA PRO A 301 -2.61 3.67 13.02
C PRO A 301 -3.35 2.45 12.41
N PRO A 302 -2.67 1.29 12.18
CA PRO A 302 -1.73 0.65 13.10
C PRO A 302 -0.42 0.15 12.44
N SER A 303 0.62 0.98 12.42
CA SER A 303 2.00 0.49 12.29
C SER A 303 2.72 0.68 13.64
N PRO A 304 2.97 -0.39 14.41
CA PRO A 304 3.76 -0.32 15.65
C PRO A 304 5.23 0.13 15.42
N ASN A 305 5.65 0.30 14.16
CA ASN A 305 7.02 0.61 13.75
C ASN A 305 7.18 1.90 12.90
N ALA A 306 6.20 2.81 12.86
CA ALA A 306 6.35 4.10 12.14
C ALA A 306 7.60 4.87 12.57
N GLU A 307 7.99 4.75 13.85
CA GLU A 307 9.21 5.38 14.37
C GLU A 307 10.50 4.74 13.84
N GLU A 308 10.53 3.42 13.65
CA GLU A 308 11.68 2.72 13.06
C GLU A 308 11.81 3.03 11.57
N THR A 309 10.68 3.02 10.85
CA THR A 309 10.61 3.46 9.45
C THR A 309 11.11 4.91 9.31
N LEU A 310 10.71 5.80 10.22
CA LEU A 310 11.19 7.18 10.29
C LEU A 310 12.69 7.27 10.59
N ARG A 311 13.21 6.42 11.49
CA ARG A 311 14.66 6.36 11.81
C ARG A 311 15.50 5.97 10.59
N MET A 312 15.01 5.09 9.73
CA MET A 312 15.71 4.65 8.52
C MET A 312 15.60 5.65 7.35
N ALA A 313 14.54 6.45 7.31
CA ALA A 313 14.38 7.54 6.34
C ALA A 313 15.09 8.82 6.81
N THR A 314 16.42 8.73 7.02
CA THR A 314 17.25 9.72 7.74
C THR A 314 17.06 11.16 7.25
N TYR A 315 17.18 11.42 5.95
CA TYR A 315 16.99 12.78 5.41
C TYR A 315 15.53 13.24 5.39
N HIS A 316 14.57 12.30 5.37
CA HIS A 316 13.15 12.67 5.45
C HIS A 316 12.77 13.17 6.83
N LYS A 317 13.51 12.86 7.90
CA LYS A 317 13.34 13.55 9.18
C LYS A 317 13.61 15.04 9.03
N ASP A 318 14.65 15.41 8.29
CA ASP A 318 14.98 16.81 8.03
C ASP A 318 13.87 17.45 7.21
N PHE A 319 13.37 16.78 6.16
CA PHE A 319 12.21 17.26 5.39
C PHE A 319 10.92 17.33 6.23
N ALA A 320 10.67 16.36 7.10
CA ALA A 320 9.42 16.23 7.86
C ALA A 320 9.26 17.28 8.97
N GLN A 321 10.35 17.89 9.41
CA GLN A 321 10.32 19.03 10.34
C GLN A 321 9.82 20.33 9.68
N TYR A 322 9.77 20.40 8.35
CA TYR A 322 9.33 21.61 7.66
C TYR A 322 7.81 21.68 7.57
N GLU A 323 7.22 22.63 8.29
CA GLU A 323 5.88 23.11 8.00
C GLU A 323 5.93 24.27 7.02
N LEU A 324 5.25 24.08 5.88
CA LEU A 324 4.96 25.09 4.85
C LEU A 324 3.59 25.76 5.08
N VAL A 325 2.93 25.45 6.20
CA VAL A 325 1.65 26.04 6.60
C VAL A 325 1.91 27.30 7.42
N PHE A 326 1.43 28.44 6.94
CA PHE A 326 1.50 29.70 7.66
C PHE A 326 0.37 29.78 8.71
N HIS A 327 0.69 29.55 9.98
CA HIS A 327 -0.26 29.72 11.08
C HIS A 327 -0.31 31.20 11.50
N GLN A 328 -1.44 31.87 11.27
CA GLN A 328 -1.66 33.26 11.68
C GLN A 328 -1.56 33.47 13.22
N ARG A 329 -1.58 32.40 14.01
CA ARG A 329 -1.47 32.44 15.49
C ARG A 329 -0.10 32.89 16.02
N ASN A 330 0.94 32.97 15.18
CA ASN A 330 2.26 33.47 15.59
C ASN A 330 2.34 35.01 15.67
N LEU A 331 1.27 35.73 15.35
CA LEU A 331 1.10 37.13 15.73
C LEU A 331 0.56 37.16 17.15
N ALA A 332 1.41 37.55 18.09
CA ALA A 332 1.11 37.66 19.52
C ALA A 332 -0.34 38.10 19.79
N SER A 333 -1.01 37.34 20.66
CA SER A 333 -2.29 37.65 21.29
C SER A 333 -2.45 39.15 21.55
N GLY A 334 -3.32 39.82 20.81
CA GLY A 334 -3.72 41.20 21.12
C GLY A 334 -4.32 42.02 19.98
N ALA A 335 -4.10 41.68 18.72
CA ALA A 335 -4.67 42.43 17.61
C ALA A 335 -5.70 41.59 16.85
N ARG A 336 -6.97 42.03 16.86
CA ARG A 336 -7.97 41.64 15.86
C ARG A 336 -7.39 41.99 14.48
N ALA A 337 -6.77 41.03 13.81
CA ALA A 337 -6.21 41.22 12.49
C ALA A 337 -7.35 41.45 11.49
N SER A 338 -7.37 42.65 10.90
CA SER A 338 -8.14 42.95 9.71
C SER A 338 -7.40 42.36 8.50
N PRO A 339 -8.07 41.83 7.46
CA PRO A 339 -7.43 41.19 6.30
C PRO A 339 -6.45 42.08 5.50
N ASN A 340 -6.40 43.38 5.79
CA ASN A 340 -5.70 44.40 5.01
C ASN A 340 -4.35 44.84 5.59
N ASP A 341 -3.82 44.20 6.64
CA ASP A 341 -2.54 44.61 7.20
C ASP A 341 -1.38 44.17 6.29
N ALA A 342 -0.89 45.08 5.45
CA ALA A 342 0.26 44.89 4.55
C ALA A 342 1.52 44.35 5.25
N ALA A 343 1.65 44.58 6.57
CA ALA A 343 2.71 44.01 7.40
C ALA A 343 2.57 42.48 7.58
N SER A 344 1.35 41.98 7.81
CA SER A 344 1.07 40.55 7.91
C SER A 344 1.28 39.82 6.57
N GLN A 345 0.93 40.49 5.46
CA GLN A 345 1.11 39.96 4.11
C GLN A 345 2.59 39.88 3.72
N ASN A 346 3.39 40.91 4.01
CA ASN A 346 4.84 40.86 3.82
C ASN A 346 5.50 39.79 4.71
N SER A 347 4.96 39.53 5.91
CA SER A 347 5.42 38.45 6.79
C SER A 347 5.21 37.06 6.17
N LEU A 348 4.05 36.80 5.55
CA LEU A 348 3.77 35.54 4.85
C LEU A 348 4.72 35.32 3.67
N PHE A 349 4.89 36.32 2.80
CA PHE A 349 5.80 36.19 1.64
C PHE A 349 7.27 36.01 2.06
N SER A 350 7.69 36.69 3.12
CA SER A 350 9.01 36.50 3.73
C SER A 350 9.16 35.07 4.25
N PHE A 351 8.15 34.57 4.99
CA PHE A 351 8.11 33.21 5.51
C PHE A 351 8.25 32.15 4.40
N LEU A 352 7.44 32.23 3.34
CA LEU A 352 7.54 31.26 2.23
C LEU A 352 8.87 31.36 1.48
N SER A 353 9.49 32.55 1.40
CA SER A 353 10.79 32.74 0.75
C SER A 353 11.92 32.10 1.56
N ASP A 354 11.94 32.32 2.88
CA ASP A 354 12.89 31.68 3.79
C ASP A 354 12.75 30.15 3.76
N ARG A 355 11.50 29.65 3.76
CA ARG A 355 11.24 28.21 3.64
C ARG A 355 11.71 27.63 2.31
N LEU A 356 11.48 28.34 1.20
CA LEU A 356 11.97 27.90 -0.11
C LEU A 356 13.50 27.83 -0.14
N GLN A 357 14.21 28.85 0.33
CA GLN A 357 15.68 28.86 0.37
C GLN A 357 16.25 27.75 1.24
N ASN A 358 15.65 27.54 2.42
CA ASN A 358 16.05 26.45 3.30
C ASN A 358 15.80 25.09 2.67
N LEU A 359 14.67 24.91 1.99
CA LEU A 359 14.33 23.67 1.30
C LEU A 359 15.27 23.40 0.12
N GLU A 360 15.60 24.42 -0.67
CA GLU A 360 16.59 24.32 -1.75
C GLU A 360 17.96 23.87 -1.21
N ARG A 361 18.40 24.45 -0.09
CA ARG A 361 19.65 24.04 0.59
C ARG A 361 19.60 22.57 1.02
N GLN A 362 18.48 22.11 1.57
CA GLN A 362 18.35 20.70 1.99
C GLN A 362 18.31 19.73 0.81
N VAL A 363 17.61 20.09 -0.27
CA VAL A 363 17.60 19.29 -1.52
C VAL A 363 19.02 19.18 -2.09
N GLN A 364 19.81 20.26 -2.04
CA GLN A 364 21.21 20.22 -2.45
C GLN A 364 22.07 19.36 -1.52
N LEU A 365 21.89 19.48 -0.20
CA LEU A 365 22.64 18.74 0.81
C LEU A 365 22.41 17.22 0.69
N HIS A 366 21.15 16.81 0.48
CA HIS A 366 20.77 15.40 0.36
C HIS A 366 20.66 14.91 -1.10
N ALA A 367 21.19 15.66 -2.08
CA ALA A 367 21.02 15.35 -3.50
C ALA A 367 21.54 13.95 -3.89
N ALA A 368 22.59 13.46 -3.24
CA ALA A 368 23.13 12.11 -3.49
C ALA A 368 22.16 11.02 -3.02
N GLN A 369 21.64 11.15 -1.80
CA GLN A 369 20.68 10.19 -1.21
C GLN A 369 19.35 10.20 -1.97
N LEU A 370 18.86 11.38 -2.37
CA LEU A 370 17.66 11.53 -3.20
C LEU A 370 17.80 10.88 -4.59
N LYS A 371 19.02 10.83 -5.13
CA LYS A 371 19.29 10.15 -6.40
C LYS A 371 19.35 8.64 -6.23
N GLU A 372 19.99 8.16 -5.17
CA GLU A 372 20.06 6.74 -4.81
C GLU A 372 18.65 6.17 -4.61
N ASP A 373 17.80 6.90 -3.88
CA ASP A 373 16.41 6.52 -3.61
C ASP A 373 15.43 6.80 -4.77
N LYS A 374 15.90 7.34 -5.90
CA LYS A 374 15.07 7.72 -7.06
C LYS A 374 13.97 8.75 -6.76
N THR A 375 14.06 9.50 -5.67
CA THR A 375 13.07 10.51 -5.21
C THR A 375 13.42 11.95 -5.60
N ILE A 376 14.57 12.20 -6.24
CA ILE A 376 15.04 13.55 -6.60
C ILE A 376 14.02 14.35 -7.43
N HIS A 377 13.31 13.71 -8.37
CA HIS A 377 12.30 14.38 -9.18
C HIS A 377 11.14 14.92 -8.31
N LEU A 378 10.76 14.17 -7.28
CA LEU A 378 9.70 14.55 -6.36
C LEU A 378 10.15 15.70 -5.43
N ALA A 379 11.41 15.72 -5.02
CA ALA A 379 11.99 16.84 -4.28
C ALA A 379 12.01 18.13 -5.12
N LEU A 380 12.33 18.05 -6.41
CA LEU A 380 12.26 19.18 -7.34
C LEU A 380 10.81 19.64 -7.60
N ALA A 381 9.87 18.70 -7.71
CA ALA A 381 8.44 19.00 -7.81
C ALA A 381 7.94 19.71 -6.54
N LEU A 382 8.42 19.30 -5.35
CA LEU A 382 8.11 19.97 -4.09
C LEU A 382 8.57 21.43 -4.10
N LEU A 383 9.80 21.74 -4.53
CA LEU A 383 10.27 23.14 -4.68
C LEU A 383 9.33 23.94 -5.59
N THR A 384 8.97 23.36 -6.74
CA THR A 384 8.05 23.97 -7.71
C THR A 384 6.67 24.22 -7.09
N SER A 385 6.20 23.32 -6.22
CA SER A 385 4.92 23.46 -5.51
C SER A 385 4.92 24.63 -4.51
N VAL A 386 6.05 24.88 -3.82
CA VAL A 386 6.18 26.02 -2.90
C VAL A 386 6.15 27.34 -3.67
N VAL A 387 6.86 27.40 -4.80
CA VAL A 387 6.82 28.53 -5.73
C VAL A 387 5.39 28.76 -6.21
N ARG A 388 4.70 27.70 -6.64
CA ARG A 388 3.30 27.76 -7.07
C ARG A 388 2.39 28.30 -5.96
N ARG A 389 2.45 27.76 -4.74
CA ARG A 389 1.66 28.25 -3.59
C ARG A 389 1.90 29.74 -3.35
N LYS A 390 3.14 30.19 -3.43
CA LYS A 390 3.47 31.61 -3.30
C LYS A 390 2.81 32.46 -4.38
N VAL A 391 2.74 31.98 -5.62
CA VAL A 391 1.99 32.64 -6.70
C VAL A 391 0.47 32.57 -6.49
N GLU A 392 -0.05 31.46 -5.97
CA GLU A 392 -1.47 31.32 -5.61
C GLU A 392 -1.86 32.33 -4.51
N GLU A 393 -1.03 32.53 -3.49
CA GLU A 393 -1.27 33.58 -2.49
C GLU A 393 -1.21 34.99 -3.09
N LEU A 394 -0.32 35.25 -4.06
CA LEU A 394 -0.34 36.52 -4.80
C LEU A 394 -1.65 36.69 -5.58
N SER A 395 -2.16 35.63 -6.21
CA SER A 395 -3.40 35.67 -7.00
C SER A 395 -4.66 35.96 -6.17
N ARG A 396 -4.63 35.62 -4.87
CA ARG A 396 -5.73 35.93 -3.94
C ARG A 396 -5.76 37.41 -3.55
N ILE A 397 -4.62 38.08 -3.59
CA ILE A 397 -4.47 39.47 -3.12
C ILE A 397 -4.48 40.45 -4.29
N PHE A 398 -3.89 40.07 -5.42
CA PHE A 398 -3.68 40.95 -6.56
C PHE A 398 -4.41 40.40 -7.80
N CYS A 399 -5.18 41.26 -8.48
CA CYS A 399 -5.68 40.96 -9.84
C CYS A 399 -4.60 41.20 -10.90
N ALA A 400 -3.77 42.23 -10.70
CA ALA A 400 -2.64 42.55 -11.56
C ALA A 400 -1.47 43.06 -10.71
N LEU A 401 -0.24 42.71 -11.08
CA LEU A 401 0.97 43.10 -10.35
C LEU A 401 2.10 43.48 -11.33
N PRO A 402 2.76 44.63 -11.15
CA PRO A 402 3.93 44.98 -11.96
C PRO A 402 5.05 43.93 -11.86
N LEU A 403 5.74 43.66 -12.96
CA LEU A 403 6.81 42.66 -13.00
C LEU A 403 7.90 42.93 -11.96
N GLU A 404 8.26 44.19 -11.72
CA GLU A 404 9.25 44.56 -10.70
C GLU A 404 8.79 44.19 -9.28
N SER A 405 7.52 44.45 -8.97
CA SER A 405 6.92 44.09 -7.68
C SER A 405 6.78 42.58 -7.53
N PHE A 406 6.42 41.87 -8.60
CA PHE A 406 6.40 40.42 -8.64
C PHE A 406 7.79 39.83 -8.37
N ARG A 407 8.82 40.35 -9.05
CA ARG A 407 10.22 39.94 -8.89
C ARG A 407 10.70 40.08 -7.44
N LYS A 408 10.44 41.24 -6.81
CA LYS A 408 10.79 41.48 -5.40
C LYS A 408 10.07 40.51 -4.47
N LYS A 409 8.77 40.28 -4.68
CA LYS A 409 7.97 39.35 -3.86
C LYS A 409 8.39 37.90 -4.07
N MET A 410 8.77 37.50 -5.28
CA MET A 410 9.25 36.14 -5.59
C MET A 410 10.72 35.90 -5.23
N ASN A 411 11.47 36.96 -4.89
CA ASN A 411 12.91 36.94 -4.63
C ASN A 411 13.74 36.47 -5.84
N VAL A 412 13.39 36.98 -7.03
CA VAL A 412 14.03 36.62 -8.30
C VAL A 412 15.02 37.72 -8.73
N ALA A 413 16.16 37.35 -9.31
CA ALA A 413 17.23 38.31 -9.61
C ALA A 413 16.93 39.15 -10.86
N SER A 414 16.34 38.56 -11.90
CA SER A 414 16.13 39.20 -13.20
C SER A 414 14.69 39.13 -13.70
N ASP A 415 14.30 40.11 -14.53
CA ASP A 415 12.99 40.13 -15.21
C ASP A 415 12.82 38.92 -16.14
N SER A 416 13.90 38.50 -16.82
CA SER A 416 13.90 37.31 -17.68
C SER A 416 13.61 36.01 -16.91
N GLU A 417 14.11 35.91 -15.68
CA GLU A 417 13.91 34.76 -14.82
C GLU A 417 12.51 34.76 -14.22
N ALA A 418 11.96 35.93 -13.88
CA ALA A 418 10.58 36.06 -13.44
C ALA A 418 9.59 35.63 -14.55
N VAL A 419 9.84 36.04 -15.80
CA VAL A 419 9.02 35.60 -16.94
C VAL A 419 9.18 34.09 -17.20
N ARG A 420 10.39 33.55 -17.06
CA ARG A 420 10.63 32.11 -17.19
C ARG A 420 9.87 31.32 -16.12
N LEU A 421 9.87 31.80 -14.87
CA LEU A 421 9.14 31.22 -13.76
C LEU A 421 7.63 31.20 -14.03
N LEU A 422 7.08 32.31 -14.51
CA LEU A 422 5.66 32.41 -14.87
C LEU A 422 5.28 31.39 -15.95
N ARG A 423 6.14 31.19 -16.95
CA ARG A 423 5.93 30.20 -18.03
C ARG A 423 6.13 28.75 -17.57
N SER A 424 6.94 28.51 -16.53
CA SER A 424 7.22 27.17 -16.01
C SER A 424 6.21 26.69 -14.95
N LEU A 425 5.27 27.54 -14.53
CA LEU A 425 4.25 27.14 -13.56
C LEU A 425 3.32 26.09 -14.18
N PRO A 426 3.17 24.91 -13.57
CA PRO A 426 2.32 23.86 -14.12
C PRO A 426 0.86 24.30 -14.11
N SER A 427 0.23 24.29 -15.30
CA SER A 427 -1.21 24.45 -15.46
C SER A 427 -1.85 23.08 -15.57
N LYS A 428 -3.01 22.85 -14.93
CA LYS A 428 -3.71 21.57 -15.14
C LYS A 428 -4.26 21.56 -16.57
N PRO A 429 -4.18 20.43 -17.29
CA PRO A 429 -4.77 20.33 -18.63
C PRO A 429 -6.25 20.70 -18.56
N GLY A 430 -6.67 21.64 -19.42
CA GLY A 430 -8.05 22.15 -19.46
C GLY A 430 -8.38 23.28 -18.47
N THR A 431 -7.45 23.72 -17.61
CA THR A 431 -7.62 24.93 -16.77
C THR A 431 -6.81 26.10 -17.31
N PRO A 432 -7.33 27.34 -17.22
CA PRO A 432 -6.54 28.51 -17.56
C PRO A 432 -5.30 28.59 -16.65
N PRO A 433 -4.16 29.10 -17.15
CA PRO A 433 -2.98 29.29 -16.34
C PRO A 433 -3.29 30.21 -15.16
N LEU A 434 -2.66 29.96 -14.01
CA LEU A 434 -2.87 30.74 -12.77
C LEU A 434 -2.62 32.24 -12.99
N CYS A 435 -1.67 32.57 -13.87
CA CYS A 435 -1.34 33.92 -14.24
C CYS A 435 -0.81 33.99 -15.68
N THR A 436 -0.94 35.16 -16.30
CA THR A 436 -0.41 35.46 -17.64
C THR A 436 0.45 36.72 -17.56
N TYR A 437 1.48 36.79 -18.40
CA TYR A 437 2.35 37.97 -18.48
C TYR A 437 1.99 38.80 -19.71
N ASP A 438 1.67 40.07 -19.50
CA ASP A 438 1.46 41.07 -20.54
C ASP A 438 2.80 41.77 -20.82
N GLU A 439 3.41 41.48 -21.97
CA GLU A 439 4.72 42.02 -22.37
C GLU A 439 4.66 43.54 -22.63
N ASP A 440 3.54 44.04 -23.15
CA ASP A 440 3.37 45.45 -23.52
C ASP A 440 3.24 46.33 -22.28
N ARG A 441 2.50 45.85 -21.27
CA ARG A 441 2.25 46.58 -20.02
C ARG A 441 3.23 46.23 -18.91
N LYS A 442 4.06 45.19 -19.08
CA LYS A 442 4.95 44.63 -18.04
C LYS A 442 4.19 44.27 -16.75
N LEU A 443 2.98 43.74 -16.90
CA LEU A 443 2.10 43.36 -15.81
C LEU A 443 1.90 41.84 -15.78
N VAL A 444 1.92 41.28 -14.58
CA VAL A 444 1.46 39.91 -14.31
C VAL A 444 -0.02 39.99 -13.98
N LEU A 445 -0.86 39.35 -14.78
CA LEU A 445 -2.30 39.28 -14.59
C LEU A 445 -2.63 37.94 -13.94
N PHE A 446 -3.37 37.97 -12.84
CA PHE A 446 -3.79 36.76 -12.13
C PHE A 446 -5.20 36.40 -12.53
N ASN A 447 -5.38 35.14 -12.94
CA ASN A 447 -6.70 34.59 -13.15
C ASN A 447 -7.25 34.21 -11.78
N SER A 448 -7.97 35.13 -11.14
CA SER A 448 -8.65 34.83 -9.89
C SER A 448 -9.54 33.61 -10.12
N GLY A 449 -9.40 32.56 -9.30
CA GLY A 449 -10.17 31.31 -9.42
C GLY A 449 -11.69 31.46 -9.21
N LEU A 450 -12.18 32.70 -9.20
CA LEU A 450 -13.57 33.07 -9.33
C LEU A 450 -13.79 33.47 -10.79
N SER A 451 -14.42 32.60 -11.57
CA SER A 451 -15.06 32.99 -12.82
C SER A 451 -16.22 33.95 -12.52
N VAL A 452 -15.91 35.20 -12.18
CA VAL A 452 -16.85 36.31 -12.31
C VAL A 452 -16.39 37.05 -13.55
N GLY A 453 -17.01 36.70 -14.67
CA GLY A 453 -16.81 37.38 -15.94
C GLY A 453 -17.18 38.85 -15.78
N SER A 454 -16.33 39.71 -16.32
CA SER A 454 -16.70 41.04 -16.73
C SER A 454 -16.55 41.07 -18.25
N ASN A 455 -17.62 40.72 -18.96
CA ASN A 455 -17.98 41.22 -20.30
C ASN A 455 -19.37 40.67 -20.70
N ALA A 456 -20.35 41.56 -20.62
CA ALA A 456 -21.79 41.30 -20.53
C ALA A 456 -22.51 40.76 -21.80
N THR A 457 -21.87 39.95 -22.64
CA THR A 457 -22.54 39.34 -23.81
C THR A 457 -22.27 37.85 -24.03
N GLU A 458 -21.32 37.23 -23.31
CA GLU A 458 -21.03 35.78 -23.39
C GLU A 458 -21.32 35.00 -22.07
N GLU A 459 -21.88 35.69 -21.06
CA GLU A 459 -22.03 35.20 -19.69
C GLU A 459 -23.16 34.16 -19.48
N GLU A 460 -24.23 34.19 -20.30
CA GLU A 460 -25.34 33.23 -20.13
C GLU A 460 -24.93 31.80 -20.53
N GLY A 461 -24.17 31.64 -21.61
CA GLY A 461 -23.72 30.32 -22.08
C GLY A 461 -22.67 29.68 -21.17
N THR A 462 -21.76 30.48 -20.63
CA THR A 462 -20.66 30.03 -19.75
C THR A 462 -21.15 29.74 -18.32
N SER A 463 -22.07 30.55 -17.79
CA SER A 463 -22.71 30.30 -16.48
C SER A 463 -23.56 29.03 -16.49
N VAL A 464 -24.33 28.79 -17.56
CA VAL A 464 -25.13 27.56 -17.72
C VAL A 464 -24.22 26.33 -17.89
N ALA A 465 -23.11 26.44 -18.62
CA ALA A 465 -22.13 25.37 -18.76
C ALA A 465 -21.40 25.06 -17.44
N PHE A 466 -21.08 26.09 -16.65
CA PHE A 466 -20.49 25.95 -15.31
C PHE A 466 -21.46 25.26 -14.35
N LEU A 467 -22.70 25.73 -14.27
CA LEU A 467 -23.75 25.11 -13.44
C LEU A 467 -24.02 23.66 -13.88
N GLY A 468 -24.01 23.38 -15.18
CA GLY A 468 -24.12 22.02 -15.70
C GLY A 468 -22.93 21.13 -15.34
N THR A 469 -21.72 21.69 -15.24
CA THR A 469 -20.51 20.98 -14.81
C THR A 469 -20.53 20.71 -13.31
N LEU A 470 -20.83 21.72 -12.51
CA LEU A 470 -20.98 21.58 -11.06
C LEU A 470 -22.07 20.57 -10.71
N LYS A 471 -23.22 20.62 -11.39
CA LYS A 471 -24.30 19.65 -11.22
C LYS A 471 -23.80 18.22 -11.48
N ARG A 472 -23.08 17.99 -12.59
CA ARG A 472 -22.49 16.67 -12.90
C ARG A 472 -21.49 16.22 -11.84
N GLU A 473 -20.64 17.11 -11.33
CA GLU A 473 -19.69 16.80 -10.26
C GLU A 473 -20.40 16.42 -8.96
N VAL A 474 -21.45 17.15 -8.58
CA VAL A 474 -22.26 16.86 -7.39
C VAL A 474 -23.02 15.55 -7.54
N GLU A 475 -23.65 15.29 -8.69
CA GLU A 475 -24.33 14.02 -8.99
C GLU A 475 -23.36 12.85 -8.93
N SER A 476 -22.17 13.00 -9.51
CA SER A 476 -21.10 12.00 -9.45
C SER A 476 -20.64 11.75 -8.00
N ALA A 477 -20.50 12.80 -7.19
CA ALA A 477 -20.14 12.68 -5.78
C ALA A 477 -21.24 11.97 -4.98
N LEU A 478 -22.51 12.30 -5.19
CA LEU A 478 -23.66 11.64 -4.56
C LEU A 478 -23.70 10.15 -4.89
N GLN A 479 -23.43 9.77 -6.15
CA GLN A 479 -23.39 8.37 -6.56
C GLN A 479 -22.25 7.60 -5.86
N ARG A 480 -21.06 8.23 -5.70
CA ARG A 480 -19.96 7.63 -4.92
C ARG A 480 -20.35 7.42 -3.45
N VAL A 481 -20.97 8.43 -2.82
CA VAL A 481 -21.42 8.34 -1.42
C VAL A 481 -22.46 7.22 -1.25
N GLN A 482 -23.40 7.10 -2.19
CA GLN A 482 -24.41 6.03 -2.16
C GLN A 482 -23.76 4.64 -2.27
N THR A 483 -22.75 4.50 -3.13
CA THR A 483 -22.00 3.24 -3.31
C THR A 483 -21.25 2.86 -2.04
N VAL A 484 -20.54 3.81 -1.43
CA VAL A 484 -19.84 3.59 -0.14
C VAL A 484 -20.83 3.24 0.97
N SER A 485 -21.97 3.93 1.06
CA SER A 485 -23.01 3.65 2.05
C SER A 485 -23.59 2.24 1.88
N GLN A 486 -23.76 1.76 0.65
CA GLN A 486 -24.16 0.38 0.40
C GLN A 486 -23.11 -0.61 0.91
N HIS A 487 -21.84 -0.40 0.55
CA HIS A 487 -20.75 -1.26 1.01
C HIS A 487 -20.59 -1.30 2.53
N MET A 488 -20.78 -0.17 3.22
CA MET A 488 -20.78 -0.12 4.68
C MET A 488 -21.91 -0.95 5.29
N ARG A 489 -23.13 -0.86 4.74
CA ARG A 489 -24.26 -1.68 5.19
C ARG A 489 -24.02 -3.18 4.94
N ASP A 490 -23.45 -3.54 3.79
CA ASP A 490 -23.12 -4.93 3.49
C ASP A 490 -22.01 -5.47 4.42
N ALA A 491 -21.05 -4.61 4.79
CA ALA A 491 -20.00 -4.96 5.75
C ALA A 491 -20.55 -5.11 7.18
N GLU A 492 -21.42 -4.20 7.60
CA GLU A 492 -22.12 -4.27 8.89
C GLU A 492 -22.93 -5.56 8.99
N ALA A 493 -23.74 -5.89 7.97
CA ALA A 493 -24.52 -7.12 7.93
C ALA A 493 -23.62 -8.38 8.06
N LYS A 494 -22.48 -8.42 7.36
CA LYS A 494 -21.52 -9.54 7.46
C LYS A 494 -20.93 -9.68 8.85
N VAL A 495 -20.68 -8.57 9.54
CA VAL A 495 -20.18 -8.60 10.92
C VAL A 495 -21.28 -9.07 11.87
N THR A 496 -22.50 -8.53 11.76
CA THR A 496 -23.62 -8.92 12.63
C THR A 496 -24.05 -10.38 12.45
N ASP A 497 -23.94 -10.90 11.24
CA ASP A 497 -24.29 -12.28 10.90
C ASP A 497 -23.16 -13.26 11.24
N SER A 498 -21.99 -12.78 11.66
CA SER A 498 -20.86 -13.65 11.98
C SER A 498 -21.06 -14.38 13.30
N GLU A 499 -20.66 -15.65 13.36
CA GLU A 499 -20.70 -16.44 14.60
C GLU A 499 -19.94 -15.77 15.74
N GLY A 500 -18.83 -15.10 15.43
CA GLY A 500 -18.02 -14.39 16.42
C GLY A 500 -18.77 -13.23 17.07
N PHE A 501 -19.51 -12.45 16.29
CA PHE A 501 -20.33 -11.37 16.82
C PHE A 501 -21.54 -11.89 17.59
N GLN A 502 -22.17 -12.96 17.12
CA GLN A 502 -23.28 -13.60 17.84
C GLN A 502 -22.84 -14.09 19.23
N ARG A 503 -21.68 -14.75 19.33
CA ARG A 503 -21.09 -15.15 20.63
C ARG A 503 -20.78 -13.96 21.52
N PHE A 504 -20.22 -12.89 20.95
CA PHE A 504 -19.95 -11.66 21.72
C PHE A 504 -21.25 -11.05 22.30
N VAL A 505 -22.35 -11.06 21.53
CA VAL A 505 -23.65 -10.57 22.01
C VAL A 505 -24.22 -11.46 23.11
N GLU A 506 -24.08 -12.78 23.00
CA GLU A 506 -24.45 -13.74 24.04
C GLU A 506 -23.65 -13.51 25.34
N ASP A 507 -22.32 -13.37 25.24
CA ASP A 507 -21.43 -13.12 26.39
C ASP A 507 -21.75 -11.81 27.12
N VAL A 508 -22.06 -10.74 26.37
CA VAL A 508 -22.46 -9.44 26.95
C VAL A 508 -23.82 -9.55 27.63
N SER A 509 -24.77 -10.29 27.04
CA SER A 509 -26.12 -10.48 27.60
C SER A 509 -26.10 -11.30 28.89
N ASP A 510 -25.25 -12.34 28.96
CA ASP A 510 -25.07 -13.17 30.15
C ASP A 510 -24.33 -12.42 31.29
N GLY A 511 -23.44 -11.48 30.94
CA GLY A 511 -22.72 -10.63 31.89
C GLY A 511 -23.58 -9.60 32.62
N GLU A 512 -24.68 -9.14 32.02
CA GLU A 512 -25.65 -8.24 32.65
C GLU A 512 -26.62 -9.00 33.58
N GLY A 513 -27.07 -10.21 33.19
CA GLY A 513 -27.94 -11.05 34.02
C GLY A 513 -27.29 -11.55 35.33
N GLY A 514 -25.96 -11.69 35.35
CA GLY A 514 -25.21 -12.06 36.55
C GLY A 514 -25.03 -10.92 37.57
N ARG A 515 -25.09 -9.65 37.13
CA ARG A 515 -24.89 -8.47 38.00
C ARG A 515 -26.17 -8.04 38.72
N GLU A 516 -27.34 -8.29 38.16
CA GLU A 516 -28.62 -8.03 38.84
C GLU A 516 -28.88 -9.04 39.98
N SER A 517 -28.51 -10.32 39.81
CA SER A 517 -28.70 -11.33 40.87
C SER A 517 -27.79 -11.16 42.09
N GLN A 518 -26.71 -10.37 42.01
CA GLN A 518 -25.84 -10.08 43.16
C GLN A 518 -26.22 -8.79 43.91
N ARG A 519 -26.92 -7.84 43.28
CA ARG A 519 -27.38 -6.63 43.99
C ARG A 519 -28.52 -6.92 44.96
N ASP A 520 -29.41 -7.85 44.63
CA ASP A 520 -30.55 -8.19 45.49
C ASP A 520 -30.19 -9.03 46.72
N GLN A 521 -28.98 -9.58 46.81
CA GLN A 521 -28.51 -10.30 48.02
C GLN A 521 -27.70 -9.43 48.98
N GLN A 522 -27.24 -8.24 48.58
CA GLN A 522 -26.33 -7.43 49.38
C GLN A 522 -26.96 -6.20 50.06
N GLU A 523 -28.25 -5.91 49.81
CA GLU A 523 -28.99 -4.85 50.52
C GLU A 523 -29.76 -5.34 51.78
N GLY A 524 -29.60 -6.61 52.15
CA GLY A 524 -30.31 -7.23 53.28
C GLY A 524 -29.44 -7.60 54.47
N ARG A 525 -28.53 -6.74 54.96
CA ARG A 525 -27.91 -6.85 56.30
C ARG A 525 -27.14 -5.58 56.66
N GLY A 526 -27.81 -4.64 57.32
CA GLY A 526 -27.15 -3.58 58.07
C GLY A 526 -26.84 -4.03 59.49
N GLU A 527 -25.65 -3.70 60.01
CA GLU A 527 -25.48 -3.25 61.41
C GLU A 527 -24.09 -2.63 61.67
N ALA A 528 -24.13 -1.32 61.98
CA ALA A 528 -23.38 -0.53 62.96
C ALA A 528 -21.92 -0.86 63.40
N ASP A 529 -21.04 0.12 63.10
CA ASP A 529 -20.14 0.88 64.01
C ASP A 529 -18.78 0.24 64.47
N PRO A 530 -17.83 0.98 65.10
CA PRO A 530 -16.73 1.68 64.41
C PRO A 530 -15.32 1.47 65.04
N ARG A 531 -14.29 2.11 64.43
CA ARG A 531 -12.92 2.39 64.94
C ARG A 531 -11.90 1.24 64.91
N GLY A 532 -10.75 1.48 64.28
CA GLY A 532 -9.52 0.72 64.55
C GLY A 532 -8.38 1.02 63.58
N ARG A 533 -7.30 1.61 64.10
CA ARG A 533 -6.05 1.95 63.41
C ARG A 533 -5.24 0.73 62.95
N ALA A 534 -4.55 0.92 61.81
CA ALA A 534 -3.18 0.53 61.44
C ALA A 534 -2.51 -0.71 62.09
N ARG A 535 -2.03 -1.64 61.24
CA ARG A 535 -0.58 -1.92 61.00
C ARG A 535 -0.33 -3.08 60.02
N GLU A 536 0.64 -2.83 59.14
CA GLU A 536 1.76 -3.67 58.66
C GLU A 536 1.65 -5.21 58.58
N GLY A 537 2.05 -5.77 57.43
CA GLY A 537 2.51 -7.16 57.31
C GLY A 537 2.35 -7.74 55.90
N GLY A 538 3.46 -7.89 55.17
CA GLY A 538 3.49 -8.28 53.76
C GLY A 538 3.47 -9.79 53.46
N ALA A 539 3.39 -10.11 52.17
CA ALA A 539 4.10 -11.18 51.45
C ALA A 539 3.48 -11.35 50.05
N ASP A 540 4.23 -10.91 49.04
CA ASP A 540 4.64 -11.62 47.82
C ASP A 540 3.71 -12.64 47.11
N CYS A 541 3.59 -12.38 45.79
CA CYS A 541 3.48 -13.30 44.65
C CYS A 541 2.17 -14.07 44.45
N ASP A 542 1.64 -14.30 43.26
CA ASP A 542 1.87 -13.85 41.87
C ASP A 542 0.73 -14.57 41.12
N ASP A 543 -0.27 -13.86 40.59
CA ASP A 543 -1.32 -14.46 39.76
C ASP A 543 -1.55 -13.56 38.55
N GLY A 544 -0.96 -13.98 37.43
CA GLY A 544 -1.16 -13.39 36.12
C GLY A 544 -2.56 -13.69 35.61
N GLN A 545 -3.39 -12.65 35.52
CA GLN A 545 -4.55 -12.64 34.63
C GLN A 545 -4.59 -11.34 33.84
N SER A 546 -4.57 -11.55 32.52
CA SER A 546 -4.93 -10.67 31.42
C SER A 546 -5.89 -9.54 31.81
N ARG A 547 -5.47 -8.30 31.52
CA ARG A 547 -6.38 -7.16 31.45
C ARG A 547 -6.37 -6.55 30.06
N GLU A 548 -7.55 -6.65 29.45
CA GLU A 548 -8.01 -5.89 28.31
C GLU A 548 -7.71 -4.39 28.51
N ALA A 549 -6.91 -3.82 27.62
CA ALA A 549 -6.76 -2.38 27.53
C ALA A 549 -7.88 -1.84 26.65
N CYS A 550 -8.98 -1.46 27.30
CA CYS A 550 -10.04 -0.65 26.71
C CYS A 550 -9.45 0.75 26.42
N TRP A 551 -9.42 1.14 25.15
CA TRP A 551 -8.85 2.41 24.68
C TRP A 551 -9.65 3.60 25.23
N GLN A 552 -8.96 4.50 25.94
CA GLN A 552 -9.45 5.85 26.22
C GLN A 552 -8.72 6.86 25.31
N PRO A 553 -9.42 7.89 24.78
CA PRO A 553 -8.78 8.93 24.01
C PRO A 553 -8.01 9.87 24.94
N MET A 554 -6.70 9.97 24.78
CA MET A 554 -5.92 11.06 25.42
C MET A 554 -5.95 12.29 24.53
N ASP A 555 -6.77 13.27 24.93
CA ASP A 555 -6.53 14.67 24.63
C ASP A 555 -5.34 15.12 25.49
N ASP A 556 -4.20 15.43 24.88
CA ASP A 556 -3.18 16.24 25.54
C ASP A 556 -2.44 17.13 24.54
N VAL A 557 -2.81 18.42 24.61
CA VAL A 557 -2.01 19.55 24.16
C VAL A 557 -0.97 19.81 25.24
N GLN A 558 0.30 19.49 24.98
CA GLN A 558 1.41 19.94 25.84
C GLN A 558 2.23 21.00 25.12
N THR A 559 1.99 22.24 25.53
CA THR A 559 2.87 23.39 25.39
C THR A 559 4.18 23.13 26.13
N PHE A 560 5.30 23.12 25.41
CA PHE A 560 6.62 23.18 26.03
C PHE A 560 6.96 24.65 26.32
N GLU A 561 6.99 25.02 27.59
CA GLU A 561 7.60 26.27 28.06
C GLU A 561 9.12 26.10 28.15
N GLU A 562 9.81 27.12 27.64
CA GLU A 562 11.26 27.24 27.52
C GLU A 562 11.82 27.85 28.82
N GLU A 563 12.60 27.10 29.61
CA GLU A 563 13.34 27.68 30.74
C GLU A 563 14.67 28.28 30.25
N VAL A 564 14.74 29.60 30.35
CA VAL A 564 15.90 30.44 30.12
C VAL A 564 16.73 30.50 31.41
N GLU A 565 17.96 29.98 31.39
CA GLU A 565 18.99 30.33 32.38
C GLU A 565 20.02 31.29 31.78
N MET A 566 20.02 32.52 32.29
CA MET A 566 21.02 33.57 32.08
C MET A 566 21.78 33.77 33.40
N GLY A 567 23.12 33.71 33.38
CA GLY A 567 23.93 33.92 34.59
C GLY A 567 25.46 33.92 34.43
N SER A 568 25.97 34.91 33.70
CA SER A 568 27.25 35.65 33.88
C SER A 568 28.45 35.06 34.69
N SER A 569 29.59 34.91 33.98
CA SER A 569 30.98 35.36 34.29
C SER A 569 31.62 35.18 35.68
N SER A 570 32.81 34.54 35.73
CA SER A 570 34.03 35.12 36.35
C SER A 570 35.30 34.33 36.01
N GLN A 571 36.42 35.07 35.96
CA GLN A 571 37.79 34.75 35.54
C GLN A 571 38.60 33.83 36.47
N ARG A 572 39.80 33.45 35.94
CA ARG A 572 41.03 32.85 36.51
C ARG A 572 41.10 31.34 36.27
N GLY A 573 42.16 30.76 35.72
CA GLY A 573 43.55 31.19 35.52
C GLY A 573 44.44 29.96 35.75
N GLU A 574 45.52 29.86 34.97
CA GLU A 574 46.71 29.00 35.16
C GLU A 574 46.64 27.52 34.74
N ASP A 575 47.33 27.26 33.62
CA ASP A 575 48.50 26.38 33.48
C ASP A 575 48.52 25.01 34.17
N ALA A 576 48.64 23.95 33.35
CA ALA A 576 49.79 23.03 33.44
C ALA A 576 49.86 22.07 32.24
N ALA A 577 51.09 21.87 31.79
CA ALA A 577 51.53 21.14 30.62
C ALA A 577 51.40 19.61 30.70
N GLY A 578 51.44 18.99 29.52
CA GLY A 578 52.41 17.93 29.24
C GLY A 578 51.84 16.53 29.01
N GLY A 579 52.08 15.99 27.80
CA GLY A 579 51.93 14.58 27.46
C GLY A 579 51.51 14.35 26.03
#